data_AF-A0A1C6KXM0-F1
#
_entry.id   AF-A0A1C6KXM0-F1
#
_cell.length_a   1.000
_cell.length_b   1.000
_cell.length_c   1.000
_cell.angle_alpha   90.00
_cell.angle_beta   90.00
_cell.angle_gamma   90.00
#
_symmetry.space_group_name_H-M   'P 1'
#
loop_
_entity.id
_entity.type
_entity.pdbx_description
1 polymer ?
#
loop_
_entity_poly.entity_id
_entity_poly.type
_entity_poly.pdbx_seq_one_letter_code
_entity_poly.pdbx_strand_id
1 'polypeptide(L)'
;MSKMIKTTDTEMKIDTSSILVVEIGDLSFEVDGRFPWINVYAIGGEHKEFVTEIDEDDMPIFVEHDELKRFCLNWYFNNVEIVESSKE
;
A
#
# COMPACT_ATOMS: atom_id res chain seq x y z
N MET A 1 3.49 -45.56 16.03
CA MET A 1 4.50 -44.72 15.37
C MET A 1 4.87 -43.57 16.27
N SER A 2 6.14 -43.42 16.61
CA SER A 2 6.62 -42.31 17.44
C SER A 2 6.69 -41.05 16.59
N LYS A 3 6.06 -39.94 17.03
CA LYS A 3 6.30 -38.65 16.39
C LYS A 3 7.75 -38.22 16.65
N MET A 4 8.40 -37.66 15.63
CA MET A 4 9.84 -37.34 15.66
C MET A 4 10.18 -36.18 16.61
N ILE A 5 9.27 -35.22 16.77
CA ILE A 5 9.43 -34.08 17.64
C ILE A 5 8.15 -33.91 18.45
N LYS A 6 8.31 -33.63 19.75
CA LYS A 6 7.23 -33.36 20.68
C LYS A 6 7.34 -31.90 21.09
N THR A 7 6.31 -31.13 20.83
CA THR A 7 6.20 -29.73 21.27
C THR A 7 4.93 -29.57 22.09
N THR A 8 4.99 -28.73 23.12
CA THR A 8 3.83 -28.26 23.88
C THR A 8 3.39 -26.88 23.41
N ASP A 9 4.19 -26.24 22.57
CA ASP A 9 3.86 -24.97 21.94
C ASP A 9 2.81 -25.21 20.85
N THR A 10 1.69 -24.54 21.01
CA THR A 10 0.52 -24.63 20.13
C THR A 10 0.21 -23.29 19.48
N GLU A 11 1.05 -22.27 19.70
CA GLU A 11 0.86 -20.99 19.05
C GLU A 11 1.03 -21.14 17.54
N MET A 12 0.01 -20.71 16.81
CA MET A 12 -0.04 -20.77 15.36
C MET A 12 -0.28 -19.35 14.84
N LYS A 13 0.67 -18.82 14.08
CA LYS A 13 0.53 -17.53 13.42
C LYS A 13 0.19 -17.75 11.95
N ILE A 14 -0.97 -17.26 11.53
CA ILE A 14 -1.41 -17.26 10.13
C ILE A 14 -1.47 -15.81 9.69
N ASP A 15 -0.68 -15.45 8.67
CA ASP A 15 -0.72 -14.14 8.02
C ASP A 15 -1.31 -14.31 6.61
N THR A 16 -2.39 -13.59 6.31
CA THR A 16 -2.97 -13.46 4.95
C THR A 16 -3.02 -11.97 4.65
N SER A 17 -2.07 -11.45 3.87
CA SER A 17 -2.10 -10.05 3.44
C SER A 17 -2.65 -9.95 2.02
N SER A 18 -3.67 -9.12 1.83
CA SER A 18 -4.22 -8.72 0.53
C SER A 18 -4.07 -7.21 0.41
N ILE A 19 -2.80 -6.78 0.34
CA ILE A 19 -2.48 -5.37 0.11
C ILE A 19 -2.77 -5.08 -1.37
N LEU A 20 -3.68 -4.15 -1.63
CA LEU A 20 -3.90 -3.62 -2.96
C LEU A 20 -2.85 -2.55 -3.24
N VAL A 21 -2.22 -2.61 -4.41
CA VAL A 21 -1.15 -1.70 -4.79
C VAL A 21 -1.47 -1.06 -6.14
N VAL A 22 -1.38 0.27 -6.19
CA VAL A 22 -1.45 1.05 -7.44
C VAL A 22 -0.21 1.93 -7.52
N GLU A 23 0.52 1.86 -8.62
CA GLU A 23 1.73 2.66 -8.85
C GLU A 23 1.47 3.69 -9.96
N ILE A 24 1.83 4.96 -9.71
CA ILE A 24 1.67 6.08 -10.64
C ILE A 24 2.94 6.93 -10.60
N GLY A 25 3.71 6.90 -11.69
CA GLY A 25 5.03 7.54 -11.73
C GLY A 25 5.95 6.95 -10.66
N ASP A 26 6.56 7.81 -9.86
CA ASP A 26 7.46 7.44 -8.77
C ASP A 26 6.73 7.27 -7.41
N LEU A 27 5.41 7.05 -7.42
CA LEU A 27 4.61 6.82 -6.21
C LEU A 27 3.91 5.46 -6.23
N SER A 28 3.85 4.81 -5.06
CA SER A 28 3.13 3.57 -4.76
C SER A 28 2.07 3.84 -3.71
N PHE A 29 0.81 3.56 -4.04
CA PHE A 29 -0.36 3.67 -3.18
C PHE A 29 -0.74 2.28 -2.70
N GLU A 30 -0.73 2.06 -1.39
CA GLU A 30 -0.95 0.75 -0.78
C GLU A 30 -2.13 0.79 0.19
N VAL A 31 -3.09 -0.11 -0.02
CA VAL A 31 -4.24 -0.32 0.85
C VAL A 31 -4.16 -1.70 1.45
N ASP A 32 -4.01 -1.75 2.76
CA ASP A 32 -4.17 -2.98 3.52
C ASP A 32 -5.62 -3.07 3.99
N GLY A 33 -6.34 -4.12 3.60
CA GLY A 33 -7.75 -4.30 3.96
C GLY A 33 -8.05 -4.34 5.47
N ARG A 34 -7.03 -4.32 6.34
CA ARG A 34 -7.16 -4.17 7.79
C ARG A 34 -7.32 -2.72 8.25
N PHE A 35 -6.97 -1.75 7.42
CA PHE A 35 -6.94 -0.34 7.79
C PHE A 35 -7.72 0.52 6.78
N PRO A 36 -8.44 1.55 7.23
CA PRO A 36 -9.30 2.39 6.37
C PRO A 36 -8.54 3.53 5.66
N TRP A 37 -7.22 3.45 5.51
CA TRP A 37 -6.39 4.50 4.90
C TRP A 37 -5.46 3.96 3.81
N ILE A 38 -4.93 4.87 2.98
CA ILE A 38 -3.92 4.54 1.95
C ILE A 38 -2.56 5.04 2.38
N ASN A 39 -1.57 4.16 2.39
CA ASN A 39 -0.18 4.58 2.53
C ASN A 39 0.40 4.94 1.16
N VAL A 40 1.04 6.10 1.07
CA VAL A 40 1.72 6.55 -0.14
C VAL A 40 3.22 6.49 0.09
N TYR A 41 3.92 5.81 -0.81
CA TYR A 41 5.36 5.66 -0.80
C TYR A 41 5.98 6.24 -2.06
N ALA A 42 7.14 6.86 -1.95
CA ALA A 42 8.01 7.12 -3.08
C ALA A 42 8.74 5.83 -3.46
N ILE A 43 8.80 5.56 -4.76
CA ILE A 43 9.46 4.42 -5.37
C ILE A 43 10.48 4.93 -6.40
N GLY A 44 11.56 4.17 -6.61
CA GLY A 44 12.67 4.56 -7.51
C GLY A 44 14.05 4.54 -6.86
N GLY A 45 14.11 4.45 -5.52
CA GLY A 45 15.33 4.13 -4.76
C GLY A 45 15.50 2.63 -4.50
N GLU A 46 16.48 2.26 -3.65
CA GLU A 46 16.69 0.86 -3.24
C GLU A 46 15.51 0.31 -2.40
N HIS A 47 14.79 1.19 -1.71
CA HIS A 47 13.67 0.88 -0.84
C HIS A 47 12.50 1.84 -1.07
N LYS A 48 11.29 1.42 -0.69
CA LYS A 48 10.12 2.31 -0.65
C LYS A 48 10.29 3.29 0.50
N GLU A 49 10.07 4.57 0.25
CA GLU A 49 10.14 5.62 1.26
C GLU A 49 8.75 6.14 1.57
N PHE A 50 8.34 6.17 2.84
CA PHE A 50 7.02 6.68 3.22
C PHE A 50 6.93 8.18 2.94
N VAL A 51 5.89 8.59 2.21
CA VAL A 51 5.63 9.99 1.85
C VAL A 51 4.52 10.55 2.71
N THR A 52 3.35 9.90 2.68
CA THR A 52 2.17 10.38 3.38
C THR A 52 1.11 9.28 3.54
N GLU A 53 0.10 9.57 4.34
CA GLU A 53 -1.08 8.74 4.54
C GLU A 53 -2.31 9.53 4.08
N ILE A 54 -3.18 8.88 3.31
CA ILE A 54 -4.47 9.42 2.90
C ILE A 54 -5.53 8.80 3.81
N ASP A 55 -5.92 9.57 4.84
CA ASP A 55 -6.96 9.23 5.82
C ASP A 55 -7.99 10.38 5.83
N GLU A 56 -9.05 10.22 5.04
CA GLU A 56 -10.16 11.17 4.95
C GLU A 56 -11.41 10.57 5.61
N ASP A 57 -12.24 11.41 6.23
CA ASP A 57 -13.45 10.97 6.96
C ASP A 57 -14.44 10.17 6.06
N ASP A 58 -14.44 10.44 4.74
CA ASP A 58 -15.32 9.82 3.74
C ASP A 58 -14.55 8.85 2.80
N MET A 59 -13.52 8.17 3.32
CA MET A 59 -12.73 7.22 2.53
C MET A 59 -13.58 6.06 1.96
N PRO A 60 -13.56 5.81 0.64
CA PRO A 60 -14.29 4.71 0.05
C PRO A 60 -13.63 3.36 0.40
N ILE A 61 -14.45 2.32 0.55
CA ILE A 61 -13.94 0.95 0.72
C ILE A 61 -13.53 0.41 -0.65
N PHE A 62 -12.24 0.23 -0.86
CA PHE A 62 -11.72 -0.32 -2.10
C PHE A 62 -11.84 -1.84 -2.10
N VAL A 63 -12.80 -2.37 -2.87
CA VAL A 63 -12.95 -3.81 -3.08
C VAL A 63 -12.24 -4.24 -4.37
N GLU A 64 -12.18 -3.35 -5.36
CA GLU A 64 -11.59 -3.61 -6.67
C GLU A 64 -10.46 -2.62 -7.02
N HIS A 65 -9.50 -3.09 -7.82
CA HIS A 65 -8.34 -2.29 -8.24
C HIS A 65 -8.76 -1.08 -9.11
N ASP A 66 -9.86 -1.18 -9.86
CA ASP A 66 -10.30 -0.10 -10.75
C ASP A 66 -10.83 1.12 -9.98
N GLU A 67 -11.49 0.91 -8.84
CA GLU A 67 -11.95 1.99 -7.95
C GLU A 67 -10.77 2.69 -7.28
N LEU A 68 -9.83 1.89 -6.75
CA LEU A 68 -8.59 2.39 -6.16
C LEU A 68 -7.78 3.19 -7.18
N LYS A 69 -7.64 2.69 -8.41
CA LYS A 69 -6.92 3.38 -9.47
C LYS A 69 -7.50 4.75 -9.79
N ARG A 70 -8.84 4.88 -9.87
CA ARG A 70 -9.49 6.18 -10.13
C ARG A 70 -9.26 7.15 -8.98
N PHE A 71 -9.35 6.69 -7.74
CA PHE A 71 -9.07 7.50 -6.57
C PHE A 71 -7.62 7.99 -6.55
N CYS A 72 -6.65 7.08 -6.70
CA CYS A 72 -5.22 7.40 -6.73
C CYS A 72 -4.88 8.40 -7.84
N LEU A 73 -5.48 8.26 -9.03
CA LEU A 73 -5.28 9.22 -10.13
C LEU A 73 -5.77 10.61 -9.77
N ASN A 74 -6.99 10.74 -9.23
CA ASN A 74 -7.54 12.03 -8.82
C ASN A 74 -6.69 12.67 -7.74
N TRP A 75 -6.26 11.89 -6.73
CA TRP A 75 -5.38 12.39 -5.68
C TRP A 75 -4.03 12.84 -6.25
N TYR A 76 -3.43 12.04 -7.14
CA TYR A 76 -2.14 12.36 -7.78
C TYR A 76 -2.22 13.68 -8.55
N PHE A 77 -3.23 13.87 -9.40
CA PHE A 77 -3.36 15.11 -10.18
C PHE A 77 -3.67 16.36 -9.33
N ASN A 78 -4.26 16.19 -8.15
CA ASN A 78 -4.57 17.30 -7.25
C ASN A 78 -3.38 17.68 -6.35
N ASN A 79 -2.49 16.73 -6.03
CA ASN A 79 -1.47 16.90 -4.99
C ASN A 79 -0.03 16.82 -5.52
N VAL A 80 0.18 16.30 -6.72
CA VAL A 80 1.51 16.19 -7.33
C VAL A 80 1.67 17.23 -8.43
N GLU A 81 2.64 18.12 -8.24
CA GLU A 81 3.05 19.07 -9.26
C GLU A 81 4.08 18.44 -10.21
N ILE A 82 3.80 18.49 -11.51
CA ILE A 82 4.76 18.05 -12.54
C ILE A 82 5.69 19.23 -12.85
N VAL A 83 6.91 19.17 -12.34
CA VAL A 83 7.97 20.15 -12.63
C VAL A 83 8.85 19.69 -13.80
N GLU A 84 9.39 20.64 -14.55
CA GLU A 84 10.38 20.32 -15.60
C GLU A 84 11.66 19.77 -14.95
N SER A 85 12.25 18.72 -15.55
CA SER A 85 13.55 18.22 -15.09
C SER A 85 14.60 19.30 -15.29
N SER A 86 15.04 19.96 -14.21
CA SER A 86 16.19 20.84 -14.25
C SER A 86 17.42 20.00 -14.63
N LYS A 87 17.76 19.97 -15.91
CA LYS A 87 19.04 19.44 -16.36
C LYS A 87 20.14 20.41 -15.93
N GLU A 88 20.92 20.03 -14.92
CA GLU A 88 22.31 20.51 -14.77
C GLU A 88 23.24 19.72 -15.69
#